data_AF-A0AAU7AQK9-F1
#
_entry.id   AF-A0AAU7AQK9-F1
#
_cell.length_a   1.000
_cell.length_b   1.000
_cell.length_c   1.000
_cell.angle_alpha   90.00
_cell.angle_beta   90.00
_cell.angle_gamma   90.00
#
_symmetry.space_group_name_H-M   'P 1'
#
loop_
_entity.id
_entity.type
_entity.pdbx_description
1 polymer ?
#
loop_
_entity_poly.entity_id
_entity_poly.type
_entity_poly.pdbx_seq_one_letter_code
_entity_poly.pdbx_strand_id
1 'polypeptide(L)'
;MQPAVDTTALYSALLDKKDEEGLSWRAVAAELGIHSSTFTRLYKGSRPDTETLVLLTNWLGVSLDQFLSGQAAERDQRRETMVAIGTHLRADRRLTPESADAIAAVVKAAYDQLAEPAASESERRTE
;
A
#
# COMPACT_ATOMS: atom_id res chain seq x y z
N MET A 1 -9.59 -5.84 -14.49
CA MET A 1 -10.01 -4.99 -13.36
C MET A 1 -8.87 -4.05 -13.02
N GLN A 2 -9.08 -2.73 -13.06
CA GLN A 2 -8.06 -1.78 -12.56
C GLN A 2 -8.05 -1.87 -11.02
N PRO A 3 -6.87 -1.92 -10.37
CA PRO A 3 -6.79 -2.01 -8.92
C PRO A 3 -7.53 -0.83 -8.27
N ALA A 4 -8.26 -1.09 -7.19
CA ALA A 4 -8.91 -0.03 -6.42
C ALA A 4 -7.85 0.86 -5.76
N VAL A 5 -8.04 2.18 -5.78
CA VAL A 5 -7.19 3.12 -5.05
C VAL A 5 -7.83 3.35 -3.69
N ASP A 6 -7.04 3.24 -2.62
CA ASP A 6 -7.40 3.60 -1.27
C ASP A 6 -7.39 5.13 -1.15
N THR A 7 -8.54 5.73 -1.43
CA THR A 7 -8.74 7.18 -1.34
C THR A 7 -8.60 7.70 0.08
N THR A 8 -8.85 6.86 1.09
CA THR A 8 -8.77 7.24 2.50
C THR A 8 -7.31 7.36 2.92
N ALA A 9 -6.51 6.34 2.61
CA ALA A 9 -5.07 6.36 2.85
C ALA A 9 -4.39 7.51 2.10
N LEU A 10 -4.76 7.72 0.83
CA LEU A 10 -4.26 8.83 0.03
C LEU A 10 -4.61 10.19 0.66
N TYR A 11 -5.86 10.39 1.09
CA TYR A 11 -6.27 11.64 1.73
C TYR A 11 -5.53 11.88 3.06
N SER A 12 -5.34 10.84 3.87
CA SER A 12 -4.60 10.95 5.14
C SER A 12 -3.16 11.38 4.90
N ALA A 13 -2.45 10.73 3.98
CA ALA A 13 -1.06 11.08 3.66
C ALA A 13 -0.94 12.54 3.16
N LEU A 14 -1.91 13.01 2.37
CA LEU A 14 -1.96 14.40 1.92
C LEU A 14 -2.20 15.37 3.08
N LEU A 15 -3.06 15.01 4.03
CA LEU A 15 -3.34 15.83 5.20
C LEU A 15 -2.10 15.96 6.08
N ASP A 16 -1.42 14.86 6.35
CA ASP A 16 -0.21 14.82 7.18
C ASP A 16 0.88 15.71 6.59
N LYS A 17 1.24 15.50 5.31
CA LYS A 17 2.24 16.35 4.64
C LYS A 17 1.84 17.83 4.61
N LYS A 18 0.57 18.11 4.35
CA LYS A 18 0.06 19.50 4.34
C LYS A 18 0.19 20.15 5.71
N ASP A 19 -0.11 19.42 6.78
CA ASP A 19 0.00 19.91 8.16
C ASP A 19 1.46 20.11 8.58
N GLU A 20 2.36 19.21 8.17
CA GLU A 20 3.81 19.34 8.36
C GLU A 20 4.38 20.60 7.68
N GLU A 21 3.91 20.90 6.47
CA GLU A 21 4.33 22.09 5.70
C GLU A 21 3.56 23.36 6.10
N GLY A 22 2.59 23.26 7.02
CA GLY A 22 1.78 24.40 7.47
C GLY A 22 0.89 25.00 6.37
N LEU A 23 0.55 24.22 5.35
CA LEU A 23 -0.18 24.68 4.18
C LEU A 23 -1.71 24.56 4.36
N SER A 24 -2.44 25.39 3.61
CA SER A 24 -3.88 25.23 3.43
C SER A 24 -4.17 24.39 2.18
N TRP A 25 -5.31 23.72 2.13
CA TRP A 25 -5.73 22.98 0.92
C TRP A 25 -5.81 23.85 -0.32
N ARG A 26 -6.05 25.16 -0.16
CA ARG A 26 -6.04 26.13 -1.27
C ARG A 26 -4.63 26.39 -1.78
N ALA A 27 -3.63 26.41 -0.91
CA ALA A 27 -2.22 26.55 -1.30
C ALA A 27 -1.74 25.31 -2.06
N VAL A 28 -2.00 24.11 -1.52
CA VAL A 28 -1.68 22.84 -2.21
C VAL A 28 -2.38 22.74 -3.57
N ALA A 29 -3.66 23.14 -3.66
CA ALA A 29 -4.38 23.19 -4.92
C ALA A 29 -3.69 24.10 -5.96
N ALA A 30 -3.22 25.27 -5.53
CA ALA A 30 -2.54 26.23 -6.38
C ALA A 30 -1.18 25.71 -6.86
N GLU A 31 -0.42 25.04 -5.99
CA GLU A 31 0.87 24.42 -6.35
C GLU A 31 0.70 23.31 -7.40
N LEU A 32 -0.35 22.50 -7.27
CA LEU A 32 -0.62 21.40 -8.17
C LEU A 32 -1.40 21.81 -9.44
N GLY A 33 -1.86 23.05 -9.52
CA GLY A 33 -2.69 23.52 -10.63
C GLY A 33 -4.07 22.83 -10.71
N ILE A 34 -4.59 22.33 -9.59
CA ILE A 34 -5.89 21.64 -9.51
C ILE A 34 -6.92 22.47 -8.74
N HIS A 35 -8.19 22.14 -8.88
CA HIS A 35 -9.26 22.78 -8.10
C HIS A 35 -9.28 22.27 -6.65
N SER A 36 -9.50 23.16 -5.67
CA SER A 36 -9.59 22.76 -4.25
C SER A 36 -10.74 21.79 -3.96
N SER A 37 -11.78 21.76 -4.81
CA SER A 37 -12.89 20.80 -4.73
C SER A 37 -12.43 19.35 -4.92
N THR A 38 -11.28 19.12 -5.54
CA THR A 38 -10.65 17.79 -5.67
C THR A 38 -10.39 17.17 -4.30
N PHE A 39 -9.90 17.94 -3.32
CA PHE A 39 -9.64 17.43 -1.98
C PHE A 39 -10.94 17.11 -1.23
N THR A 40 -11.97 17.93 -1.37
CA THR A 40 -13.30 17.64 -0.78
C THR A 40 -13.92 16.38 -1.38
N ARG A 41 -13.76 16.19 -2.69
CA ARG A 41 -14.19 14.99 -3.39
C ARG A 41 -13.41 13.77 -2.91
N LEU A 42 -12.10 13.88 -2.79
CA LEU A 42 -11.22 12.82 -2.30
C LEU A 42 -11.55 12.41 -0.86
N TYR A 43 -11.77 13.38 0.03
CA TYR A 43 -12.24 13.15 1.41
C TYR A 43 -13.57 12.37 1.46
N LYS A 44 -14.47 12.63 0.51
CA LYS A 44 -15.74 11.91 0.37
C LYS A 44 -15.61 10.55 -0.32
N GLY A 45 -14.39 10.08 -0.58
CA GLY A 45 -14.13 8.80 -1.26
C GLY A 45 -14.31 8.85 -2.78
N SER A 46 -14.45 10.04 -3.39
CA SER A 46 -14.47 10.15 -4.84
C SER A 46 -13.08 9.87 -5.39
N ARG A 47 -13.01 8.91 -6.31
CA ARG A 47 -11.75 8.54 -6.94
C ARG A 47 -11.26 9.67 -7.87
N PRO A 48 -10.04 10.18 -7.66
CA PRO A 48 -9.42 11.09 -8.62
C PRO A 48 -9.05 10.35 -9.91
N ASP A 49 -9.01 11.09 -11.02
CA ASP A 49 -8.50 10.56 -12.29
C ASP A 49 -6.99 10.28 -12.22
N THR A 50 -6.47 9.61 -13.24
CA THR A 50 -5.05 9.19 -13.28
C THR A 50 -4.09 10.37 -13.26
N GLU A 51 -4.44 11.48 -13.93
CA GLU A 51 -3.60 12.67 -13.97
C GLU A 51 -3.49 13.31 -12.57
N THR A 52 -4.63 13.49 -11.91
CA THR A 52 -4.71 14.00 -10.54
C THR A 52 -3.98 13.07 -9.57
N LEU A 53 -4.10 11.75 -9.73
CA LEU A 53 -3.37 10.79 -8.90
C LEU A 53 -1.86 10.99 -8.99
N VAL A 54 -1.31 11.11 -10.20
CA VAL A 54 0.13 11.30 -10.42
C VAL A 54 0.60 12.61 -9.79
N LEU A 55 -0.16 13.69 -9.93
CA LEU A 55 0.16 14.98 -9.31
C LEU A 55 0.21 14.86 -7.78
N LEU A 56 -0.80 14.23 -7.18
CA LEU A 56 -0.88 14.04 -5.72
C LEU A 56 0.24 13.15 -5.19
N THR A 57 0.56 12.04 -5.86
CA THR A 57 1.63 11.12 -5.41
C THR A 57 3.01 11.73 -5.58
N ASN A 58 3.22 12.49 -6.66
CA ASN A 58 4.48 13.23 -6.87
C ASN A 58 4.67 14.30 -5.80
N TRP A 59 3.61 15.02 -5.45
CA TRP A 59 3.66 16.00 -4.37
C TRP A 59 4.00 15.34 -3.03
N LEU A 60 3.39 14.19 -2.73
CA LEU A 60 3.71 13.39 -1.54
C LEU A 60 5.13 12.81 -1.56
N GLY A 61 5.78 12.72 -2.73
CA GLY A 61 7.09 12.08 -2.88
C GLY A 61 7.05 10.55 -2.75
N VAL A 62 5.89 9.92 -3.02
CA VAL A 62 5.69 8.48 -2.90
C VAL A 62 5.13 7.86 -4.18
N SER A 63 5.29 6.54 -4.36
CA SER A 63 4.69 5.84 -5.51
C SER A 63 3.19 5.67 -5.34
N LEU A 64 2.45 5.76 -6.45
CA LEU A 64 1.02 5.41 -6.51
C LEU A 64 0.73 4.00 -5.99
N ASP A 65 1.70 3.08 -6.12
CA ASP A 65 1.56 1.71 -5.63
C ASP A 65 1.18 1.65 -4.15
N GLN A 66 1.65 2.60 -3.33
CA GLN A 66 1.36 2.62 -1.89
C GLN A 66 -0.14 2.79 -1.58
N PHE A 67 -0.89 3.39 -2.51
CA PHE A 67 -2.32 3.66 -2.34
C PHE A 67 -3.19 2.71 -3.14
N LEU A 68 -2.64 1.68 -3.78
CA LEU A 68 -3.46 0.64 -4.41
C LEU A 68 -3.93 -0.35 -3.33
N SER A 69 -5.24 -0.34 -3.05
CA SER A 69 -5.87 -1.12 -1.98
C SER A 69 -5.57 -2.62 -2.10
N GLY A 70 -5.34 -3.25 -0.94
CA GLY A 70 -5.21 -4.70 -0.76
C GLY A 70 -3.80 -5.20 -1.06
N GLN A 71 -3.33 -5.08 -2.29
CA GLN A 71 -2.18 -5.90 -2.67
C GLN A 71 -0.82 -5.27 -2.40
N ALA A 72 -0.66 -3.94 -2.37
CA ALA A 72 0.67 -3.35 -2.21
C ALA A 72 1.20 -3.46 -0.78
N ALA A 73 0.41 -3.00 0.20
CA ALA A 73 0.75 -3.13 1.62
C ALA A 73 0.88 -4.60 2.05
N GLU A 74 -0.01 -5.50 1.60
CA GLU A 74 0.14 -6.93 1.84
C GLU A 74 1.39 -7.52 1.17
N ARG A 75 1.72 -7.12 -0.06
CA ARG A 75 2.94 -7.57 -0.73
C ARG A 75 4.19 -7.10 0.01
N ASP A 76 4.19 -5.89 0.53
CA ASP A 76 5.31 -5.35 1.31
C ASP A 76 5.44 -6.08 2.64
N GLN A 77 4.35 -6.25 3.39
CA GLN A 77 4.34 -7.02 4.64
C GLN A 77 4.74 -8.50 4.43
N ARG A 78 4.23 -9.12 3.36
CA ARG A 78 4.63 -10.48 2.95
C ARG A 78 6.12 -10.54 2.62
N ARG A 79 6.65 -9.56 1.89
CA ARG A 79 8.07 -9.48 1.52
C ARG A 79 8.93 -9.37 2.77
N GLU A 80 8.59 -8.46 3.68
CA GLU A 80 9.28 -8.28 4.96
C GLU A 80 9.30 -9.57 5.78
N THR A 81 8.14 -10.23 5.90
CA THR A 81 8.02 -11.52 6.60
C THR A 81 8.95 -12.59 6.01
N MET A 82 8.96 -12.74 4.68
CA MET A 82 9.82 -13.72 4.01
C MET A 82 11.31 -13.40 4.15
N VAL A 83 11.68 -12.12 4.14
CA VAL A 83 13.07 -11.67 4.36
C VAL A 83 13.52 -11.99 5.79
N ALA A 84 12.68 -11.73 6.79
CA ALA A 84 12.98 -12.04 8.18
C ALA A 84 13.19 -13.56 8.37
N ILE A 85 12.29 -14.39 7.85
CA ILE A 85 12.40 -15.86 7.92
C ILE A 85 13.69 -16.34 7.24
N GLY A 86 13.96 -15.89 6.02
CA GLY A 86 15.19 -16.26 5.31
C GLY A 86 16.47 -15.84 6.05
N THR A 87 16.44 -14.69 6.73
CA THR A 87 17.57 -14.23 7.55
C THR A 87 17.81 -15.15 8.74
N HIS A 88 16.76 -15.56 9.44
CA HIS A 88 16.88 -16.51 10.56
C HIS A 88 17.37 -17.88 10.11
N LEU A 89 16.87 -18.42 9.00
CA LEU A 89 17.29 -19.71 8.48
C LEU A 89 18.78 -19.74 8.07
N ARG A 90 19.28 -18.66 7.45
CA ARG A 90 20.71 -18.55 7.10
C ARG A 90 21.63 -18.34 8.29
N ALA A 91 21.11 -17.80 9.40
CA ALA A 91 21.88 -17.63 10.63
C ALA A 91 22.02 -18.95 11.43
N ASP A 92 21.21 -19.97 11.13
CA ASP A 92 21.30 -21.27 11.79
C ASP A 92 22.53 -22.06 11.31
N ARG A 93 23.51 -22.22 12.20
CA ARG A 93 24.77 -22.94 11.94
C ARG A 93 24.58 -24.44 11.67
N ARG A 94 23.40 -24.99 11.94
CA ARG A 94 23.07 -26.41 11.66
C ARG A 94 22.59 -26.63 10.23
N LEU A 95 22.30 -25.56 9.49
CA LEU A 95 21.82 -25.63 8.11
C LEU A 95 22.95 -25.25 7.14
N THR A 96 23.02 -25.97 6.03
CA THR A 96 23.79 -25.50 4.87
C THR A 96 23.02 -24.36 4.19
N PRO A 97 23.69 -23.46 3.45
CA PRO A 97 23.00 -22.40 2.69
C PRO A 97 21.90 -22.95 1.77
N GLU A 98 22.17 -24.08 1.09
CA GLU A 98 21.22 -24.76 0.21
C GLU A 98 19.99 -25.27 0.97
N SER A 99 20.18 -25.87 2.15
CA SER A 99 19.06 -26.35 2.98
C SER A 99 18.23 -25.20 3.54
N ALA A 100 18.87 -24.10 3.95
CA ALA A 100 18.18 -22.89 4.42
C ALA A 100 17.31 -22.29 3.33
N ASP A 101 17.82 -22.18 2.09
CA ASP A 101 17.06 -21.68 0.95
C ASP A 101 15.91 -22.63 0.55
N ALA A 102 16.12 -23.96 0.62
CA ALA A 102 15.07 -24.94 0.37
C ALA A 102 13.91 -24.83 1.38
N ILE A 103 14.22 -24.67 2.67
CA ILE A 103 13.20 -24.47 3.72
C ILE A 103 12.46 -23.15 3.49
N ALA A 104 13.18 -22.06 3.18
CA ALA A 104 12.56 -20.76 2.89
C ALA A 104 11.58 -20.85 1.70
N ALA A 105 11.91 -21.62 0.67
CA ALA A 105 11.03 -21.85 -0.47
C ALA A 105 9.74 -22.60 -0.08
N VAL A 106 9.84 -23.63 0.76
CA VAL A 106 8.68 -24.38 1.29
C VAL A 106 7.79 -23.46 2.12
N VAL A 107 8.37 -22.68 3.03
CA VAL A 107 7.63 -21.73 3.88
C VAL A 107 6.94 -20.67 3.02
N LYS A 108 7.62 -20.14 2.01
CA LYS A 108 7.02 -19.19 1.06
C LYS A 108 5.80 -19.79 0.36
N ALA A 109 5.91 -21.01 -0.14
CA ALA A 109 4.81 -21.70 -0.81
C ALA A 109 3.63 -21.95 0.15
N ALA A 110 3.91 -22.36 1.39
CA ALA A 110 2.88 -22.56 2.41
C ALA A 110 2.20 -21.24 2.81
N TYR A 111 2.96 -20.16 2.99
CA TYR A 111 2.43 -18.84 3.30
C TYR A 111 1.52 -18.33 2.18
N ASP A 112 1.93 -18.50 0.92
CA ASP A 112 1.14 -18.12 -0.26
C ASP A 112 -0.22 -18.85 -0.34
N GLN A 113 -0.30 -20.06 0.21
CA GLN A 113 -1.52 -20.88 0.20
C GLN A 113 -2.40 -20.64 1.43
N LEU A 114 -1.81 -20.31 2.58
CA LEU A 114 -2.49 -20.28 3.88
C LEU A 114 -2.81 -18.87 4.38
N ALA A 115 -2.11 -17.85 3.90
CA ALA A 115 -2.42 -16.48 4.27
C ALA A 115 -3.81 -16.10 3.74
N GLU A 116 -4.67 -15.60 4.62
CA GLU A 116 -5.97 -15.07 4.20
C GLU A 116 -5.74 -13.78 3.38
N PRO A 117 -6.40 -13.63 2.21
CA PRO A 117 -6.41 -12.35 1.51
C PRO A 117 -7.18 -11.33 2.36
N ALA A 118 -6.64 -10.13 2.60
CA ALA A 118 -7.32 -9.10 3.41
C ALA A 118 -8.45 -8.44 2.61
N ALA A 119 -9.51 -9.20 2.37
CA ALA A 119 -10.86 -8.75 2.04
C ALA A 119 -11.81 -9.95 1.97
N SER A 120 -11.93 -10.72 3.05
CA SER A 120 -13.13 -11.53 3.25
C SER A 120 -14.27 -10.67 3.79
N GLU A 121 -14.82 -9.75 2.98
CA GLU A 121 -16.04 -9.03 3.32
C GLU A 121 -16.78 -8.55 2.06
N SER A 122 -17.37 -9.48 1.32
CA SER A 122 -18.61 -9.29 0.53
C SER A 122 -18.96 -10.61 -0.14
N GLU A 123 -19.70 -11.49 0.56
CA GLU A 123 -20.64 -12.48 -0.02
C GLU A 123 -21.05 -13.64 0.93
N ARG A 124 -20.67 -13.63 2.22
CA ARG A 124 -21.18 -14.63 3.19
C ARG A 124 -22.24 -14.13 4.18
N ARG A 125 -22.94 -13.04 3.87
CA ARG A 125 -24.09 -12.61 4.68
C ARG A 125 -25.09 -11.73 3.93
N THR A 126 -25.84 -12.35 3.02
CA THR A 126 -27.28 -12.14 2.89
C THR A 126 -27.87 -13.37 2.20
N GLU A 127 -28.98 -13.82 2.78
CA GLU A 127 -29.77 -15.02 2.48
C GLU A 127 -30.06 -15.31 1.01
#